data_AF-A0A938RYT9-F1
#
_entry.id   AF-A0A938RYT9-F1
#
_cell.length_a   1.000
_cell.length_b   1.000
_cell.length_c   1.000
_cell.angle_alpha   90.00
_cell.angle_beta   90.00
_cell.angle_gamma   90.00
#
_symmetry.space_group_name_H-M   'P 1'
#
loop_
_entity.id
_entity.type
_entity.pdbx_description
1 polymer ?
#
loop_
_entity_poly.entity_id
_entity_poly.type
_entity_poly.pdbx_seq_one_letter_code
_entity_poly.pdbx_strand_id
1 'polypeptide(L)'
;MGTDAMTAGPEDSQTAPPPTDPTREAVCRRCGTSCHVAVPAGDLGSVVVPGLHCQFLVADSGLFTCAVYDRRFEAAPWCHTAEQAQPLGYLAADCPYGAHPEGKVALAPEALDRVFGTVLRNLRAWGVPTYIDRVALLRQLESRTRRRWALDPWPGDPERLRLRPVGLTLPLATSARGGSA
;
A
#
# COMPACT_ATOMS: atom_id res chain seq x y z
N MET A 1 -7.75 47.71 -11.25
CA MET A 1 -8.64 47.13 -12.27
C MET A 1 -7.78 46.67 -13.42
N GLY A 2 -7.86 45.39 -13.77
CA GLY A 2 -6.99 44.72 -14.76
C GLY A 2 -6.79 43.27 -14.37
N THR A 3 -7.78 42.45 -14.69
CA THR A 3 -7.78 40.99 -14.61
C THR A 3 -7.02 40.38 -15.79
N ASP A 4 -6.76 39.08 -15.68
CA ASP A 4 -6.48 38.11 -16.76
C ASP A 4 -5.00 38.00 -17.19
N ALA A 5 -4.40 36.82 -17.36
CA ALA A 5 -4.87 35.44 -17.32
C ALA A 5 -3.69 34.54 -16.91
N MET A 6 -3.92 33.62 -15.97
CA MET A 6 -2.97 32.52 -15.71
C MET A 6 -3.24 31.43 -16.73
N THR A 7 -2.30 31.26 -17.66
CA THR A 7 -2.27 30.19 -18.65
C THR A 7 -2.21 28.84 -17.93
N ALA A 8 -3.20 27.99 -18.19
CA ALA A 8 -3.22 26.60 -17.77
C ALA A 8 -1.99 25.87 -18.34
N GLY A 9 -1.24 25.21 -17.46
CA GLY A 9 -0.14 24.32 -17.83
C GLY A 9 -0.66 23.05 -18.51
N PRO A 10 0.19 22.35 -19.29
CA PRO A 10 -0.23 21.24 -20.12
C PRO A 10 -0.74 20.07 -19.27
N GLU A 11 -1.91 19.57 -19.66
CA GLU A 11 -2.53 18.38 -19.12
C GLU A 11 -1.62 17.17 -19.42
N ASP A 12 -1.03 16.60 -18.38
CA ASP A 12 -0.30 15.33 -18.41
C ASP A 12 -1.26 14.20 -18.85
N SER A 13 -1.39 14.06 -20.17
CA SER A 13 -2.00 12.89 -20.80
C SER A 13 -1.12 11.69 -20.48
N GLN A 14 -1.47 10.97 -19.41
CA GLN A 14 -0.88 9.67 -19.06
C GLN A 14 -1.10 8.70 -20.21
N THR A 15 -0.15 8.68 -21.14
CA THR A 15 -0.04 7.64 -22.16
C THR A 15 0.30 6.35 -21.43
N ALA A 16 -0.47 5.29 -21.67
CA ALA A 16 -0.23 3.98 -21.07
C ALA A 16 1.25 3.60 -21.25
N PRO A 17 1.93 3.09 -20.20
CA PRO A 17 3.33 2.72 -20.31
C PRO A 17 3.50 1.66 -21.42
N PRO A 18 4.65 1.65 -22.12
CA PRO A 18 4.93 0.62 -23.11
C PRO A 18 4.82 -0.78 -22.48
N PRO A 19 4.50 -1.82 -23.28
CA PRO A 19 4.41 -3.18 -22.77
C PRO A 19 5.70 -3.58 -22.06
N THR A 20 5.56 -4.26 -20.92
CA THR A 20 6.70 -4.66 -20.09
C THR A 20 7.50 -5.75 -20.79
N ASP A 21 8.83 -5.61 -20.78
CA ASP A 21 9.74 -6.65 -21.29
C ASP A 21 9.54 -7.93 -20.46
N PRO A 22 9.05 -9.05 -21.06
CA PRO A 22 8.78 -10.28 -20.34
C PRO A 22 10.04 -10.87 -19.68
N THR A 23 11.23 -10.55 -20.21
CA THR A 23 12.52 -10.97 -19.66
C THR A 23 12.82 -10.27 -18.33
N ARG A 24 12.41 -9.00 -18.19
CA ARG A 24 12.47 -8.28 -16.91
C ARG A 24 11.44 -8.84 -15.95
N GLU A 25 10.23 -9.17 -16.41
CA GLU A 25 9.20 -9.68 -15.52
C GLU A 25 9.49 -11.06 -14.91
N ALA A 26 10.33 -11.85 -15.59
CA ALA A 26 10.81 -13.14 -15.08
C ALA A 26 11.65 -13.04 -13.79
N VAL A 27 12.24 -11.87 -13.48
CA VAL A 27 13.04 -11.71 -12.25
C VAL A 27 12.20 -11.33 -11.01
N CYS A 28 10.88 -11.17 -11.17
CA CYS A 28 9.98 -10.93 -10.04
C CYS A 28 9.99 -12.12 -9.07
N ARG A 29 10.49 -11.90 -7.86
CA ARG A 29 10.48 -12.92 -6.79
C ARG A 29 9.13 -13.13 -6.12
N ARG A 30 8.08 -12.42 -6.56
CA ARG A 30 6.72 -12.54 -6.00
C ARG A 30 6.67 -12.30 -4.48
N CYS A 31 7.51 -11.39 -3.98
CA CYS A 31 7.61 -11.08 -2.55
C CYS A 31 6.43 -10.27 -2.00
N GLY A 32 5.63 -9.64 -2.86
CA GLY A 32 4.49 -8.81 -2.49
C GLY A 32 4.86 -7.41 -1.97
N THR A 33 6.07 -7.18 -1.47
CA THR A 33 6.53 -5.88 -0.91
C THR A 33 6.27 -4.72 -1.86
N SER A 34 6.66 -4.85 -3.14
CA SER A 34 6.46 -3.80 -4.16
C SER A 34 4.97 -3.52 -4.45
N CYS A 35 4.07 -4.47 -4.20
CA CYS A 35 2.62 -4.32 -4.42
C CYS A 35 1.86 -3.77 -3.20
N HIS A 36 2.55 -3.57 -2.08
CA HIS A 36 2.01 -2.86 -0.91
C HIS A 36 2.17 -1.35 -1.06
N VAL A 37 1.29 -0.57 -0.42
CA VAL A 37 1.42 0.89 -0.40
C VAL A 37 2.68 1.27 0.40
N ALA A 38 3.47 2.20 -0.12
CA ALA A 38 4.58 2.79 0.62
C ALA A 38 4.04 3.69 1.73
N VAL A 39 4.33 3.35 3.00
CA VAL A 39 3.97 4.22 4.12
C VAL A 39 5.25 4.71 4.80
N PRO A 40 5.58 6.01 4.71
CA PRO A 40 6.64 6.61 5.49
C PRO A 40 6.51 6.32 6.99
N ALA A 41 7.59 5.90 7.63
CA ALA A 41 7.64 5.57 9.06
C ALA A 41 8.88 6.17 9.75
N GLY A 42 9.00 7.49 9.69
CA GLY A 42 10.14 8.22 10.27
C GLY A 42 11.44 7.88 9.55
N ASP A 43 12.51 7.68 10.32
CA ASP A 43 13.87 7.47 9.78
C ASP A 43 14.07 6.10 9.11
N LEU A 44 13.10 5.19 9.23
CA LEU A 44 13.15 3.87 8.57
C LEU A 44 12.74 3.91 7.09
N GLY A 45 12.38 5.08 6.56
CA GLY A 45 11.88 5.22 5.21
C GLY A 45 10.47 4.65 5.04
N SER A 46 10.19 4.04 3.89
CA SER A 46 8.89 3.47 3.57
C SER A 46 8.77 2.02 4.05
N VAL A 47 7.74 1.74 4.86
CA VAL A 47 7.48 0.39 5.36
C VAL A 47 6.25 -0.23 4.71
N VAL A 48 6.23 -1.55 4.65
CA VAL A 48 5.05 -2.33 4.28
C VAL A 48 4.17 -2.58 5.50
N VAL A 49 2.88 -2.30 5.34
CA VAL A 49 1.85 -2.66 6.32
C VAL A 49 1.08 -3.86 5.78
N PRO A 50 1.09 -5.04 6.44
CA PRO A 50 0.29 -6.17 5.99
C PRO A 50 -1.19 -5.79 5.88
N GLY A 51 -1.87 -6.27 4.84
CA GLY A 51 -3.25 -5.87 4.53
C GLY A 51 -3.40 -4.50 3.85
N LEU A 52 -2.35 -3.68 3.77
CA LEU A 52 -2.32 -2.47 2.95
C LEU A 52 -1.64 -2.73 1.60
N HIS A 53 -2.34 -3.47 0.75
CA HIS A 53 -1.89 -3.81 -0.60
C HIS A 53 -2.96 -3.56 -1.64
N CYS A 54 -2.56 -3.57 -2.91
CA CYS A 54 -3.48 -3.56 -4.05
C CYS A 54 -4.54 -4.66 -3.91
N GLN A 55 -5.77 -4.35 -4.30
CA GLN A 55 -6.92 -5.28 -4.29
C GLN A 55 -6.72 -6.52 -5.17
N PHE A 56 -5.80 -6.49 -6.13
CA PHE A 56 -5.50 -7.61 -7.01
C PHE A 56 -4.37 -8.51 -6.48
N LEU A 57 -3.75 -8.16 -5.36
CA LEU A 57 -2.68 -8.96 -4.76
C LEU A 57 -3.29 -10.13 -3.98
N VAL A 58 -2.89 -11.35 -4.34
CA VAL A 58 -3.33 -12.60 -3.72
C VAL A 58 -2.12 -13.27 -3.09
N ALA A 59 -2.25 -13.67 -1.82
CA ALA A 59 -1.27 -14.51 -1.16
C ALA A 59 -1.61 -15.99 -1.38
N ASP A 60 -0.65 -16.78 -1.85
CA ASP A 60 -0.75 -18.22 -1.99
C ASP A 60 0.56 -18.87 -1.56
N SER A 61 0.48 -19.78 -0.59
CA SER A 61 1.60 -20.63 -0.15
C SER A 61 2.89 -19.86 0.19
N GLY A 62 2.75 -18.64 0.74
CA GLY A 62 3.86 -17.76 1.13
C GLY A 62 4.40 -16.87 0.02
N LEU A 63 3.89 -17.00 -1.22
CA LEU A 63 4.18 -16.11 -2.33
C LEU A 63 3.00 -15.19 -2.62
N PHE A 64 3.26 -14.08 -3.31
CA PHE A 64 2.24 -13.15 -3.75
C PHE A 64 2.10 -13.15 -5.27
N THR A 65 0.88 -13.25 -5.76
CA THR A 65 0.55 -13.18 -7.18
C THR A 65 -0.41 -12.02 -7.42
N CYS A 66 -0.32 -11.40 -8.60
CA CYS A 66 -1.29 -10.39 -9.03
C CYS A 66 -2.30 -11.08 -9.94
N ALA A 67 -3.58 -11.06 -9.57
CA ALA A 67 -4.65 -11.71 -10.33
C ALA A 67 -4.86 -11.13 -11.74
N VAL A 68 -4.28 -9.95 -12.02
CA VAL A 68 -4.41 -9.25 -13.31
C VAL A 68 -3.05 -8.92 -13.93
N TYR A 69 -1.98 -9.65 -13.58
CA TYR A 69 -0.60 -9.26 -13.92
C TYR A 69 -0.39 -8.93 -15.40
N ASP A 70 -0.86 -9.79 -16.30
CA ASP A 70 -0.62 -9.65 -17.76
C ASP A 70 -1.32 -8.43 -18.37
N ARG A 71 -2.37 -7.93 -17.71
CA ARG A 71 -3.13 -6.73 -18.12
C ARG A 71 -3.11 -5.65 -17.03
N ARG A 72 -2.09 -5.64 -16.17
CA ARG A 72 -2.11 -4.82 -14.94
C ARG A 72 -2.20 -3.33 -15.23
N PHE A 73 -1.66 -2.83 -16.32
CA PHE A 73 -1.75 -1.40 -16.67
C PHE A 73 -3.14 -1.01 -17.19
N GLU A 74 -3.91 -1.96 -17.71
CA GLU A 74 -5.30 -1.76 -18.11
C GLU A 74 -6.23 -1.87 -16.89
N ALA A 75 -6.10 -2.95 -16.11
CA ALA A 75 -6.97 -3.24 -14.97
C ALA A 75 -6.63 -2.44 -13.70
N ALA A 76 -5.39 -1.99 -13.59
CA ALA A 76 -4.86 -1.18 -12.49
C ALA A 76 -4.00 -0.03 -13.06
N PRO A 77 -4.62 1.04 -13.59
CA PRO A 77 -3.89 2.18 -14.18
C PRO A 77 -2.91 2.88 -13.22
N TRP A 78 -3.09 2.69 -11.91
CA TRP A 78 -2.17 3.16 -10.86
C TRP A 78 -0.90 2.30 -10.71
N CYS A 79 -0.78 1.21 -11.47
CA CYS A 79 0.38 0.32 -11.41
C CYS A 79 1.56 0.92 -12.18
N HIS A 80 2.76 0.79 -11.62
CA HIS A 80 4.00 1.25 -12.24
C HIS A 80 4.78 0.09 -12.84
N THR A 81 5.49 0.34 -13.94
CA THR A 81 6.59 -0.55 -14.36
C THR A 81 7.73 -0.48 -13.34
N ALA A 82 8.66 -1.44 -13.37
CA ALA A 82 9.77 -1.44 -12.44
C ALA A 82 10.66 -0.18 -12.59
N GLU A 83 10.86 0.29 -13.83
CA GLU A 83 11.64 1.48 -14.17
C GLU A 83 10.99 2.75 -13.64
N GLN A 84 9.65 2.82 -13.68
CA GLN A 84 8.89 3.93 -13.10
C GLN A 84 8.90 3.88 -11.56
N ALA A 85 8.80 2.68 -10.98
CA ALA A 85 8.70 2.48 -9.54
C ALA A 85 10.03 2.70 -8.81
N GLN A 86 11.17 2.40 -9.47
CA GLN A 86 12.49 2.48 -8.86
C GLN A 86 12.83 3.89 -8.31
N PRO A 87 12.79 4.99 -9.11
CA PRO A 87 13.16 6.32 -8.61
C PRO A 87 12.18 6.87 -7.56
N LEU A 88 11.00 6.27 -7.42
CA LEU A 88 9.98 6.64 -6.44
C LEU A 88 10.14 5.88 -5.11
N GLY A 89 11.10 4.96 -5.01
CA GLY A 89 11.24 4.09 -3.83
C GLY A 89 10.07 3.10 -3.66
N TYR A 90 9.30 2.84 -4.72
CA TYR A 90 8.13 1.96 -4.68
C TYR A 90 8.46 0.48 -4.83
N LEU A 91 9.71 0.14 -5.12
CA LEU A 91 10.19 -1.23 -5.11
C LEU A 91 10.63 -1.64 -3.70
N ALA A 92 10.71 -2.94 -3.44
CA ALA A 92 11.40 -3.44 -2.26
C ALA A 92 12.86 -2.95 -2.23
N ALA A 93 13.42 -2.72 -1.04
CA ALA A 93 14.82 -2.30 -0.90
C ALA A 93 15.80 -3.28 -1.57
N ASP A 94 15.48 -4.57 -1.56
CA ASP A 94 16.28 -5.65 -2.13
C ASP A 94 15.71 -6.17 -3.48
N CYS A 95 14.95 -5.33 -4.20
CA CYS A 95 14.28 -5.74 -5.42
C CYS A 95 15.26 -6.06 -6.58
N PRO A 96 15.16 -7.21 -7.27
CA PRO A 96 16.05 -7.57 -8.37
C PRO A 96 16.03 -6.62 -9.57
N TYR A 97 14.96 -5.86 -9.76
CA TYR A 97 14.84 -4.88 -10.84
C TYR A 97 15.72 -3.64 -10.65
N GLY A 98 16.33 -3.49 -9.47
CA GLY A 98 17.10 -2.31 -9.09
C GLY A 98 16.89 -2.05 -7.62
N ALA A 99 17.77 -2.61 -6.79
CA ALA A 99 17.77 -2.33 -5.36
C ALA A 99 17.99 -0.82 -5.17
N HIS A 100 17.04 -0.16 -4.49
CA HIS A 100 17.18 1.22 -4.07
C HIS A 100 17.40 1.21 -2.55
N PRO A 101 18.44 1.87 -2.03
CA PRO A 101 18.70 1.91 -0.58
C PRO A 101 17.49 2.38 0.24
N GLU A 102 16.64 3.20 -0.36
CA GLU A 102 15.41 3.75 0.25
C GLU A 102 14.13 3.01 -0.17
N GLY A 103 14.25 1.84 -0.79
CA GLY A 103 13.10 1.03 -1.17
C GLY A 103 12.29 0.55 0.04
N LYS A 104 11.11 0.02 -0.22
CA LYS A 104 10.20 -0.46 0.83
C LYS A 104 10.80 -1.61 1.61
N VAL A 105 10.61 -1.56 2.93
CA VAL A 105 11.02 -2.63 3.85
C VAL A 105 9.80 -3.30 4.47
N ALA A 106 9.77 -4.63 4.40
CA ALA A 106 8.85 -5.43 5.19
C ALA A 106 9.47 -5.67 6.57
N LEU A 107 8.86 -5.11 7.61
CA LEU A 107 9.35 -5.25 8.99
C LEU A 107 8.81 -6.54 9.63
N ALA A 108 9.60 -7.11 10.53
CA ALA A 108 9.11 -8.13 11.46
C ALA A 108 7.94 -7.58 12.31
N PRO A 109 6.99 -8.42 12.76
CA PRO A 109 5.78 -7.97 13.44
C PRO A 109 6.04 -7.01 14.62
N GLU A 110 7.02 -7.32 15.46
CA GLU A 110 7.37 -6.57 16.67
C GLU A 110 8.01 -5.22 16.31
N ALA A 111 8.78 -5.17 15.21
CA ALA A 111 9.35 -3.93 14.70
C ALA A 111 8.27 -3.03 14.11
N LEU A 112 7.31 -3.61 13.39
CA LEU A 112 6.16 -2.88 12.87
C LEU A 112 5.31 -2.31 14.01
N ASP A 113 5.07 -3.06 15.08
CA ASP A 113 4.31 -2.59 16.25
C ASP A 113 4.90 -1.32 16.87
N ARG A 114 6.24 -1.21 16.94
CA ARG A 114 6.93 -0.03 17.46
C ARG A 114 6.67 1.24 16.63
N VAL A 115 6.48 1.11 15.33
CA VAL A 115 6.27 2.26 14.42
C VAL A 115 4.81 2.42 13.98
N PHE A 116 3.94 1.50 14.37
CA PHE A 116 2.57 1.45 13.90
C PHE A 116 1.77 2.71 14.25
N GLY A 117 2.06 3.36 15.38
CA GLY A 117 1.45 4.65 15.73
C GLY A 117 1.74 5.75 14.70
N THR A 118 2.96 5.81 14.17
CA THR A 118 3.36 6.76 13.12
C THR A 118 2.73 6.39 11.78
N VAL A 119 2.73 5.10 11.43
CA VAL A 119 2.02 4.58 10.25
C VAL A 119 0.54 5.00 10.28
N LEU A 120 -0.16 4.73 11.38
CA LEU A 120 -1.57 5.06 11.51
C LEU A 120 -1.84 6.57 11.42
N ARG A 121 -0.97 7.39 12.02
CA ARG A 121 -1.05 8.85 11.91
C ARG A 121 -0.94 9.30 10.46
N ASN A 122 0.03 8.76 9.72
CA ASN A 122 0.27 9.10 8.32
C ASN A 122 -0.87 8.66 7.42
N LEU A 123 -1.41 7.45 7.61
CA LEU A 123 -2.60 6.97 6.89
C LEU A 123 -3.83 7.84 7.14
N ARG A 124 -3.99 8.38 8.35
CA ARG A 124 -5.08 9.31 8.67
C ARG A 124 -4.87 10.71 8.09
N ALA A 125 -3.62 11.15 7.98
CA ALA A 125 -3.28 12.48 7.46
C ALA A 125 -3.32 12.56 5.93
N TRP A 126 -2.88 11.51 5.24
CA TRP A 126 -2.74 11.49 3.78
C TRP A 126 -3.82 10.67 3.06
N GLY A 127 -4.62 9.93 3.82
CA GLY A 127 -5.60 9.01 3.27
C GLY A 127 -4.98 7.75 2.69
N VAL A 128 -5.85 6.78 2.45
CA VAL A 128 -5.51 5.47 1.90
C VAL A 128 -5.92 5.45 0.42
N PRO A 129 -5.09 4.96 -0.50
CA PRO A 129 -5.50 4.88 -1.91
C PRO A 129 -6.76 4.02 -2.11
N THR A 130 -7.62 4.37 -3.06
CA THR A 130 -8.89 3.64 -3.32
C THR A 130 -8.69 2.22 -3.85
N TYR A 131 -7.55 1.94 -4.46
CA TYR A 131 -7.21 0.67 -5.09
C TYR A 131 -6.81 -0.46 -4.13
N ILE A 132 -6.77 -0.19 -2.83
CA ILE A 132 -6.34 -1.17 -1.82
C ILE A 132 -7.43 -2.22 -1.52
N ASP A 133 -7.01 -3.39 -1.04
CA ASP A 133 -7.93 -4.34 -0.41
C ASP A 133 -8.45 -3.76 0.92
N ARG A 134 -9.66 -3.19 0.86
CA ARG A 134 -10.30 -2.53 2.01
C ARG A 134 -10.56 -3.49 3.16
N VAL A 135 -10.91 -4.75 2.86
CA VAL A 135 -11.23 -5.74 3.88
C VAL A 135 -9.96 -6.17 4.60
N ALA A 136 -8.88 -6.41 3.85
CA ALA A 136 -7.59 -6.76 4.42
C ALA A 136 -7.02 -5.63 5.29
N LEU A 137 -7.10 -4.38 4.82
CA LEU A 137 -6.65 -3.22 5.59
C LEU A 137 -7.44 -3.09 6.90
N LEU A 138 -8.76 -3.09 6.83
CA LEU A 138 -9.60 -2.92 8.01
C LEU A 138 -9.34 -4.04 9.03
N ARG A 139 -9.22 -5.29 8.59
CA ARG A 139 -8.86 -6.42 9.46
C ARG A 139 -7.50 -6.20 10.13
N GLN A 140 -6.50 -5.72 9.38
CA GLN A 140 -5.19 -5.42 9.95
C GLN A 140 -5.29 -4.35 11.04
N LEU A 141 -5.93 -3.22 10.73
CA LEU A 141 -6.07 -2.11 11.66
C LEU A 141 -6.82 -2.55 12.93
N GLU A 142 -7.93 -3.27 12.77
CA GLU A 142 -8.73 -3.79 13.88
C GLU A 142 -7.94 -4.74 14.78
N SER A 143 -7.17 -5.66 14.20
CA SER A 143 -6.35 -6.60 14.94
C SER A 143 -5.28 -5.90 15.80
N ARG A 144 -4.61 -4.88 15.24
CA ARG A 144 -3.51 -4.17 15.90
C ARG A 144 -3.97 -3.11 16.88
N THR A 145 -5.01 -2.34 16.56
CA THR A 145 -5.46 -1.24 17.43
C THR A 145 -6.57 -1.64 18.39
N ARG A 146 -7.16 -2.83 18.23
CA ARG A 146 -8.34 -3.29 19.00
C ARG A 146 -9.54 -2.33 18.90
N ARG A 147 -9.68 -1.65 17.77
CA ARG A 147 -10.76 -0.67 17.52
C ARG A 147 -11.34 -0.95 16.15
N ARG A 148 -12.65 -0.76 15.99
CA ARG A 148 -13.28 -0.79 14.68
C ARG A 148 -12.91 0.43 13.86
N TRP A 149 -12.76 0.23 12.55
CA TRP A 149 -12.41 1.29 11.61
C TRP A 149 -13.38 1.31 10.43
N ALA A 150 -13.51 2.47 9.81
CA ALA A 150 -14.22 2.66 8.55
C ALA A 150 -13.37 3.48 7.58
N LEU A 151 -13.63 3.27 6.29
CA LEU A 151 -13.08 4.05 5.19
C LEU A 151 -14.22 4.85 4.57
N ASP A 152 -14.14 6.17 4.68
CA ASP A 152 -15.06 7.11 4.04
C ASP A 152 -14.37 7.71 2.79
N PRO A 153 -15.11 8.22 1.79
CA PRO A 153 -14.49 9.02 0.72
C PRO A 153 -13.69 10.20 1.27
N TRP A 154 -12.53 10.49 0.68
CA TRP A 154 -11.75 11.68 1.06
C TRP A 154 -12.36 12.94 0.44
N PRO A 155 -12.55 14.03 1.22
CA PRO A 155 -13.08 15.27 0.66
C PRO A 155 -12.12 15.88 -0.37
N GLY A 156 -12.56 16.03 -1.62
CA GLY A 156 -11.79 16.67 -2.68
C GLY A 156 -10.73 15.80 -3.35
N ASP A 157 -10.61 14.52 -2.99
CA ASP A 157 -9.69 13.57 -3.63
C ASP A 157 -10.40 12.22 -3.88
N PRO A 158 -10.81 11.92 -5.12
CA PRO A 158 -11.52 10.69 -5.45
C PRO A 158 -10.63 9.45 -5.41
N GLU A 159 -9.30 9.60 -5.37
CA GLU A 159 -8.33 8.50 -5.32
C GLU A 159 -7.95 8.13 -3.88
N ARG A 160 -8.48 8.85 -2.89
CA ARG A 160 -8.19 8.63 -1.48
C ARG A 160 -9.43 8.31 -0.65
N LEU A 161 -9.19 7.54 0.40
CA LEU A 161 -10.15 7.16 1.43
C LEU A 161 -9.66 7.69 2.78
N ARG A 162 -10.58 8.28 3.54
CA ARG A 162 -10.34 8.76 4.89
C ARG A 162 -10.57 7.63 5.89
N LEU A 163 -9.54 7.35 6.68
CA LEU A 163 -9.60 6.38 7.75
C LEU A 163 -10.18 7.01 9.03
N ARG A 164 -11.28 6.44 9.55
CA ARG A 164 -11.99 6.94 10.73
C ARG A 164 -12.27 5.82 11.75
N PRO A 165 -12.05 6.04 13.05
CA PRO A 165 -12.46 5.08 14.07
C PRO A 165 -13.98 5.04 14.20
N VAL A 166 -14.54 3.84 14.40
CA VAL A 166 -15.95 3.61 14.70
C VAL A 166 -16.07 3.26 16.18
N GLY A 167 -17.00 3.88 16.90
CA GLY A 167 -17.03 4.05 18.37
C GLY A 167 -17.19 2.81 19.26
N LEU A 168 -16.62 1.66 18.91
CA LEU A 168 -16.56 0.48 19.78
C LEU A 168 -15.15 -0.12 19.77
N THR A 169 -14.55 -0.20 20.95
CA THR A 169 -13.36 -1.03 21.21
C THR A 169 -13.76 -2.50 21.06
N LEU A 170 -13.00 -3.29 20.31
CA LEU A 170 -13.26 -4.72 20.21
C LEU A 170 -12.91 -5.38 21.55
N PRO A 171 -13.75 -6.30 22.08
CA PRO A 171 -13.42 -7.02 23.30
C PRO A 171 -12.10 -7.79 23.12
N LEU A 172 -11.29 -7.85 24.18
CA LEU A 172 -10.09 -8.69 24.20
C LEU A 172 -10.52 -10.14 23.98
N ALA A 173 -10.04 -10.78 22.91
CA ALA A 173 -10.20 -12.21 22.74
C ALA A 173 -9.50 -12.90 23.92
N THR A 174 -10.27 -13.49 24.82
CA THR A 174 -9.77 -14.33 25.91
C THR A 174 -9.13 -15.55 25.25
N SER A 175 -7.79 -15.61 25.23
CA SER A 175 -7.08 -16.85 24.91
C SER A 175 -7.49 -17.90 25.93
N ALA A 176 -8.41 -18.77 25.54
CA ALA A 176 -8.64 -20.04 26.22
C ALA A 176 -7.33 -20.84 26.12
N ARG A 177 -6.53 -20.79 27.18
CA ARG A 177 -5.46 -21.77 27.39
C ARG A 177 -6.17 -23.10 27.61
N GLY A 178 -6.25 -23.90 26.55
CA GLY A 178 -6.59 -25.32 26.65
C GLY A 178 -5.51 -26.00 27.49
N GLY A 179 -5.82 -26.22 28.77
CA GLY A 179 -5.09 -27.19 29.58
C GLY A 179 -5.54 -28.57 29.15
N SER A 180 -4.65 -29.33 28.53
CA SER A 180 -4.81 -30.76 28.38
C SER A 180 -4.43 -31.44 29.69
N ALA A 181 -5.34 -32.26 30.18
CA ALA A 181 -5.15 -33.21 31.26
C ALA A 181 -4.20 -34.35 30.85
#